data_AF-W0AD70-F1
#
_entry.id   AF-W0AD70-F1
#
_cell.length_a   1.000
_cell.length_b   1.000
_cell.length_c   1.000
_cell.angle_alpha   90.00
_cell.angle_beta   90.00
_cell.angle_gamma   90.00
#
_symmetry.space_group_name_H-M   'P 1'
#
loop_
_entity.id
_entity.type
_entity.pdbx_description
1 polymer ?
#
loop_
_entity_poly.entity_id
_entity_poly.type
_entity_poly.pdbx_seq_one_letter_code
_entity_poly.pdbx_strand_id
1 'polypeptide(L)' 'MRLVNQLSCLLGRHTPDRGQARHDLDYWWSTCKSCGTVLVRDPIKGWRVPTTQEMENHDRKAAGRAG' A
#
# COMPACT_ATOMS: atom_id res chain seq x y z
N MET A 1 10.26 -18.69 8.45
CA MET A 1 8.88 -18.16 8.49
C MET A 1 8.61 -17.32 7.24
N ARG A 2 8.30 -17.92 6.08
CA ARG A 2 8.02 -17.15 4.84
C ARG A 2 6.81 -17.65 4.03
N LEU A 3 6.40 -18.93 4.19
CA LEU A 3 5.32 -19.53 3.41
C LEU A 3 3.91 -19.19 3.92
N VAL A 4 3.70 -19.10 5.24
CA VAL A 4 2.35 -18.88 5.82
C VAL A 4 1.81 -17.47 5.50
N ASN A 5 2.70 -16.49 5.34
CA ASN A 5 2.33 -15.08 5.15
C ASN A 5 1.87 -14.75 3.72
N GLN A 6 2.16 -15.59 2.73
CA GLN A 6 1.66 -15.43 1.36
C GLN A 6 0.19 -15.85 1.22
N LEU A 7 -0.24 -16.90 1.93
CA LEU A 7 -1.63 -17.37 1.91
C LEU A 7 -2.61 -16.32 2.48
N SER A 8 -2.20 -15.58 3.51
CA SER A 8 -3.02 -14.47 4.03
C SER A 8 -3.20 -13.35 2.99
N CYS A 9 -2.20 -13.12 2.15
CA CYS A 9 -2.29 -12.12 1.08
C CYS A 9 -3.30 -12.53 0.00
N LEU A 10 -3.43 -13.82 -0.31
CA LEU A 10 -4.45 -14.34 -1.24
C LEU A 10 -5.88 -14.15 -0.70
N LEU A 11 -6.04 -14.14 0.63
CA LEU A 11 -7.31 -13.85 1.31
C LEU A 11 -7.53 -12.34 1.56
N GLY A 12 -6.71 -11.46 0.98
CA GLY A 12 -6.79 -10.01 1.15
C GLY A 12 -6.27 -9.49 2.50
N ARG A 13 -5.68 -10.35 3.33
CA ARG A 13 -5.01 -9.95 4.59
C ARG A 13 -3.54 -9.63 4.33
N HIS A 14 -3.29 -8.38 3.95
CA HIS A 14 -1.94 -7.87 3.76
C HIS A 14 -1.38 -7.24 5.04
N THR A 15 -0.08 -7.44 5.28
CA THR A 15 0.62 -6.82 6.40
C THR A 15 1.48 -5.65 5.89
N PRO A 16 1.13 -4.40 6.21
CA PRO A 16 1.83 -3.22 5.72
C PRO A 16 3.23 -3.08 6.31
N ASP A 17 4.18 -2.62 5.49
CA ASP A 17 5.48 -2.18 5.97
C ASP A 17 5.45 -0.77 6.52
N ARG A 18 5.05 -0.64 7.79
CA ARG A 18 4.95 0.65 8.48
C ARG A 18 6.28 1.40 8.57
N GLY A 19 7.43 0.71 8.50
CA GLY A 19 8.74 1.37 8.52
C GLY A 19 9.08 2.08 7.22
N GLN A 20 8.52 1.58 6.10
CA GLN A 20 8.70 2.15 4.76
C GLN A 20 7.50 2.99 4.32
N ALA A 21 6.54 3.26 5.21
CA ALA A 21 5.37 4.05 4.87
C ALA A 21 5.76 5.49 4.49
N ARG A 22 5.19 5.99 3.40
CA ARG A 22 5.40 7.35 2.87
C ARG A 22 4.06 8.06 2.76
N HIS A 23 4.02 9.35 3.09
CA HIS A 23 2.82 10.15 2.91
C HIS A 23 2.88 10.87 1.56
N ASP A 24 1.87 10.66 0.72
CA ASP A 24 1.79 11.25 -0.61
C ASP A 24 0.89 12.51 -0.65
N LEU A 25 0.97 13.31 0.42
CA LEU A 25 0.13 14.50 0.71
C LEU A 25 -1.33 14.21 1.09
N ASP A 26 -1.95 13.19 0.51
CA ASP A 26 -3.35 12.83 0.80
C ASP A 26 -3.48 11.59 1.69
N TYR A 27 -2.68 10.57 1.38
CA TYR A 27 -2.76 9.27 2.05
C TYR A 27 -1.38 8.75 2.41
N TRP A 28 -1.35 7.86 3.39
CA TRP A 28 -0.15 7.07 3.69
C TRP A 28 -0.13 5.83 2.80
N TRP A 29 0.98 5.65 2.09
CA TRP A 29 1.24 4.54 1.19
C TRP A 29 2.34 3.66 1.77
N SER A 30 2.23 2.35 1.54
CA SER A 30 3.21 1.36 1.94
C SER A 30 3.06 0.12 1.04
N THR A 31 3.91 -0.87 1.25
CA THR A 31 3.85 -2.17 0.57
C THR A 31 3.65 -3.29 1.58
N CYS A 32 2.99 -4.37 1.17
CA CYS A 32 2.90 -5.56 1.99
C CYS A 32 4.28 -6.20 2.18
N LYS A 33 4.70 -6.47 3.43
CA LYS A 33 5.98 -7.11 3.74
C LYS A 33 6.15 -8.51 3.12
N SER A 34 5.04 -9.18 2.84
CA SER A 34 5.02 -10.58 2.38
C SER A 34 4.99 -10.72 0.87
N CYS A 35 4.19 -9.90 0.19
CA CYS A 35 3.90 -10.03 -1.25
C CYS A 35 4.19 -8.77 -2.06
N GLY A 36 4.62 -7.66 -1.44
CA GLY A 36 4.94 -6.42 -2.13
C GLY A 36 3.75 -5.60 -2.60
N THR A 37 2.51 -6.10 -2.48
CA THR A 37 1.29 -5.38 -2.90
C THR A 37 1.23 -3.99 -2.27
N VAL A 38 0.92 -2.99 -3.09
CA VAL A 38 0.76 -1.61 -2.65
C VAL A 38 -0.48 -1.50 -1.75
N LEU A 39 -0.33 -0.79 -0.65
CA LEU A 39 -1.37 -0.55 0.35
C LEU A 39 -1.48 0.94 0.63
N VAL A 40 -2.71 1.39 0.81
CA VAL A 40 -3.04 2.74 1.24
C VAL A 40 -3.68 2.69 2.62
N ARG A 41 -3.36 3.67 3.47
CA ARG A 41 -3.97 3.80 4.79
C ARG A 41 -5.23 4.65 4.68
N ASP A 42 -6.35 3.99 4.86
CA ASP A 42 -7.63 4.62 5.11
C ASP A 42 -7.69 5.10 6.57
N PRO A 43 -8.12 6.35 6.85
CA PRO A 43 -8.18 6.87 8.21
C PRO A 43 -9.21 6.13 9.08
N ILE A 44 -10.22 5.50 8.48
CA ILE A 44 -11.32 4.82 9.18
C ILE A 44 -11.08 3.31 9.22
N LYS A 45 -10.70 2.71 8.08
CA LYS A 45 -10.56 1.25 7.92
C LYS A 45 -9.14 0.75 8.13
N GLY A 46 -8.16 1.64 8.24
CA GLY A 46 -6.74 1.27 8.33
C GLY A 46 -6.14 0.89 6.99
N TRP A 47 -5.16 -0.02 6.99
CA TRP A 47 -4.44 -0.39 5.77
C TRP A 47 -5.29 -1.29 4.87
N ARG A 48 -5.43 -0.90 3.61
CA ARG A 48 -6.17 -1.63 2.59
C ARG A 48 -5.50 -1.53 1.23
N VAL A 49 -5.96 -2.36 0.29
CA VAL A 49 -5.60 -2.22 -1.11
C VAL A 49 -6.22 -0.92 -1.66
N PRO A 50 -5.46 -0.09 -2.38
CA PRO A 50 -5.99 1.11 -3.03
C PRO A 50 -6.97 0.73 -4.13
N THR A 51 -7.94 1.61 -4.38
CA THR A 51 -8.75 1.56 -5.59
C THR A 51 -7.90 1.94 -6.81
N THR A 52 -8.37 1.58 -8.00
CA THR A 52 -7.69 1.96 -9.27
C THR A 52 -7.45 3.47 -9.34
N GLN A 53 -8.45 4.28 -8.97
CA GLN A 53 -8.36 5.73 -9.01
C GLN A 53 -7.34 6.31 -8.01
N GLU A 54 -7.25 5.73 -6.82
CA GLU A 54 -6.23 6.14 -5.84
C GLU A 54 -4.81 5.82 -6.34
N MET A 55 -4.65 4.67 -7.01
CA MET A 55 -3.37 4.24 -7.58
C MET A 55 -2.95 5.15 -8.74
N GLU A 56 -3.87 5.47 -9.67
CA GLU A 56 -3.63 6.43 -10.75
C GLU A 56 -3.27 7.83 -10.22
N ASN A 57 -3.94 8.27 -9.14
CA ASN A 57 -3.61 9.54 -8.49
C ASN A 57 -2.21 9.52 -7.88
N HIS A 58 -1.84 8.41 -7.23
CA HIS A 58 -0.52 8.23 -6.65
C HIS A 58 0.57 8.24 -7.72
N ASP A 59 0.38 7.51 -8.81
CA ASP A 59 1.33 7.45 -9.92
C ASP A 59 1.53 8.81 -10.58
N ARG A 60 0.44 9.58 -10.78
CA ARG A 60 0.54 10.97 -11.30
C ARG A 60 1.34 11.88 -10.37
N LYS A 61 1.14 11.78 -9.06
CA LYS A 61 1.89 12.58 -8.07
C LYS A 61 3.34 12.16 -7.98
N ALA A 62 3.62 10.86 -8.06
CA ALA A 62 4.98 10.33 -8.10
C ALA A 62 5.73 10.82 -9.35
N ALA A 63 5.09 10.79 -10.53
CA ALA A 63 5.66 11.29 -11.77
C ALA A 63 5.92 12.82 -11.74
N GLY A 64 4.98 13.59 -11.17
CA GLY A 64 5.13 15.05 -11.04
C GLY A 64 6.23 15.50 -10.07
N ARG A 65 6.70 14.64 -9.16
CA ARG A 65 7.83 14.93 -8.26
C ARG A 65 9.20 14.65 -8.88
N ALA A 66 9.26 13.98 -10.04
CA ALA A 66 10.51 13.65 -10.72
C ALA A 66 10.96 14.73 -11.72
N GLY A 67 10.24 15.86 -11.82
CA GLY A 67 10.55 17.01 -12.68
C GLY A 67 11.21 18.16 -11.94
#